data_AF-A0A8E6B1Z8-F1
#
_entry.id   AF-A0A8E6B1Z8-F1
#
_cell.length_a   1.000
_cell.length_b   1.000
_cell.length_c   1.000
_cell.angle_alpha   90.00
_cell.angle_beta   90.00
_cell.angle_gamma   90.00
#
_symmetry.space_group_name_H-M   'P 1'
#
loop_
_entity.id
_entity.type
_entity.pdbx_description
1 polymer ?
#
loop_
_entity_poly.entity_id
_entity_poly.type
_entity_poly.pdbx_seq_one_letter_code
_entity_poly.pdbx_strand_id
1 'polypeptide(L)'
;MFGLYSPPRRPQYNGAIEAGIGSLKSRIERRAAWEGHPEVWNAEDVEAARREANALARPRGGLGPTPETLWKSRERVATESRDQFRELVEIHRNRAMKEEGISPSGVLLEQESRRMDRIALRRALVDHGDLLFKRGPIPLGIKSQKTANIT
;
A
#
# COMPACT_ATOMS: atom_id res chain seq x y z
N MET A 1 1.30 19.82 4.17
CA MET A 1 0.78 18.43 4.19
C MET A 1 1.70 17.58 3.33
N PHE A 2 2.32 16.56 3.89
CA PHE A 2 3.23 15.67 3.16
C PHE A 2 2.45 14.59 2.41
N GLY A 3 2.82 14.33 1.15
CA GLY A 3 2.17 13.31 0.33
C GLY A 3 3.10 12.15 0.00
N LEU A 4 2.73 10.92 0.37
CA LEU A 4 3.44 9.73 -0.06
C LEU A 4 2.95 9.28 -1.45
N TYR A 5 3.44 9.94 -2.48
CA TYR A 5 3.14 9.56 -3.87
C TYR A 5 4.07 8.45 -4.35
N SER A 6 3.51 7.47 -5.06
CA SER A 6 4.28 6.44 -5.76
C SER A 6 5.25 7.09 -6.76
N PRO A 7 6.49 6.59 -6.88
CA PRO A 7 7.42 7.08 -7.88
C PRO A 7 6.86 6.91 -9.32
N PRO A 8 7.25 7.77 -10.27
CA PRO A 8 6.81 7.63 -11.66
C PRO A 8 7.16 6.26 -12.25
N ARG A 9 6.21 5.67 -13.01
CA ARG A 9 6.37 4.37 -13.69
C ARG A 9 6.76 3.22 -12.74
N ARG A 10 6.21 3.23 -11.53
CA ARG A 10 6.38 2.16 -10.52
C ARG A 10 5.01 1.66 -10.01
N PRO A 11 4.20 0.99 -10.84
CA PRO A 11 2.89 0.46 -10.44
C PRO A 11 2.98 -0.55 -9.29
N GLN A 12 4.14 -1.18 -9.09
CA GLN A 12 4.36 -2.17 -8.03
C GLN A 12 4.08 -1.63 -6.62
N TYR A 13 4.16 -0.31 -6.41
CA TYR A 13 3.81 0.34 -5.14
C TYR A 13 2.31 0.26 -4.83
N ASN A 14 1.47 0.04 -5.84
CA ASN A 14 0.01 -0.07 -5.73
C ASN A 14 -0.46 -1.53 -5.79
N GLY A 15 0.44 -2.51 -5.74
CA GLY A 15 0.08 -3.93 -5.97
C GLY A 15 -0.98 -4.47 -5.00
N ALA A 16 -0.99 -4.02 -3.74
CA ALA A 16 -1.97 -4.46 -2.76
C ALA A 16 -3.40 -4.01 -3.12
N ILE A 17 -3.56 -2.77 -3.60
CA ILE A 17 -4.88 -2.26 -4.01
C ILE A 17 -5.32 -2.89 -5.32
N GLU A 18 -4.40 -3.13 -6.27
CA GLU A 18 -4.70 -3.82 -7.54
C GLU A 18 -5.17 -5.26 -7.30
N ALA A 19 -4.49 -5.99 -6.42
CA ALA A 19 -4.91 -7.33 -6.00
C ALA A 19 -6.28 -7.31 -5.31
N GLY A 20 -6.53 -6.31 -4.46
CA GLY A 20 -7.83 -6.09 -3.82
C GLY A 20 -8.95 -5.84 -4.83
N ILE A 21 -8.73 -4.96 -5.82
CA ILE A 21 -9.68 -4.67 -6.90
C ILE A 21 -9.97 -5.94 -7.71
N GLY A 22 -8.93 -6.68 -8.11
CA GLY A 22 -9.12 -7.93 -8.84
C GLY A 22 -9.96 -8.94 -8.07
N SER A 23 -9.68 -9.12 -6.77
CA SER A 23 -10.44 -9.98 -5.88
C SER A 23 -11.91 -9.55 -5.75
N LEU A 24 -12.17 -8.23 -5.73
CA LEU A 24 -13.52 -7.70 -5.59
C LEU A 24 -14.34 -7.91 -6.87
N LYS A 25 -13.76 -7.68 -8.05
CA LYS A 25 -14.43 -7.90 -9.35
C LYS A 25 -15.01 -9.30 -9.48
N SER A 26 -14.26 -10.34 -9.10
CA SER A 26 -14.75 -11.73 -9.16
C SER A 26 -15.92 -12.00 -8.19
N ARG A 27 -15.99 -11.29 -7.07
CA ARG A 27 -17.12 -11.40 -6.14
C ARG A 27 -18.35 -10.68 -6.65
N ILE A 28 -18.17 -9.49 -7.22
CA ILE A 28 -19.27 -8.71 -7.82
C ILE A 28 -19.91 -9.52 -8.94
N GLU A 29 -19.11 -10.10 -9.84
CA GLU A 29 -19.62 -10.93 -10.93
C GLU A 29 -20.45 -12.12 -10.40
N ARG A 30 -19.95 -12.79 -9.34
CA ARG A 30 -20.67 -13.90 -8.72
C ARG A 30 -21.99 -13.45 -8.09
N ARG A 31 -22.02 -12.27 -7.46
CA ARG A 31 -23.23 -11.70 -6.87
C ARG A 31 -24.27 -11.37 -7.94
N ALA A 32 -23.85 -10.66 -9.00
CA ALA A 32 -24.70 -10.33 -10.13
C ALA A 32 -25.30 -11.59 -10.79
N ALA A 33 -24.49 -12.65 -10.97
CA ALA A 33 -24.97 -13.91 -11.49
C ALA A 33 -25.97 -14.62 -10.57
N TRP A 34 -25.78 -14.56 -9.25
CA TRP A 34 -26.71 -15.15 -8.28
C TRP A 34 -28.05 -14.41 -8.18
N GLU A 35 -28.04 -13.10 -8.34
CA GLU A 35 -29.26 -12.25 -8.35
C GLU A 35 -29.96 -12.23 -9.73
N GLY A 36 -29.44 -12.96 -10.72
CA GLY A 36 -30.09 -13.17 -12.01
C GLY A 36 -29.80 -12.10 -13.06
N HIS A 37 -28.78 -11.28 -12.86
CA HIS A 37 -28.35 -10.24 -13.81
C HIS A 37 -26.82 -10.30 -14.06
N PRO A 38 -26.31 -11.43 -14.62
CA PRO A 38 -24.89 -11.56 -14.93
C PRO A 38 -24.42 -10.46 -15.88
N GLU A 39 -23.13 -10.11 -15.83
CA GLU A 39 -22.49 -9.04 -16.63
C GLU A 39 -22.99 -7.60 -16.36
N VAL A 40 -24.06 -7.42 -15.57
CA VAL A 40 -24.61 -6.11 -15.18
C VAL A 40 -24.39 -5.90 -13.68
N TRP A 41 -23.41 -5.07 -13.35
CA TRP A 41 -23.09 -4.75 -11.95
C TRP A 41 -23.87 -3.53 -11.48
N ASN A 42 -24.51 -3.66 -10.32
CA ASN A 42 -25.16 -2.55 -9.64
C ASN A 42 -24.44 -2.21 -8.32
N ALA A 43 -24.91 -1.17 -7.64
CA ALA A 43 -24.32 -0.74 -6.37
C ALA A 43 -24.50 -1.76 -5.23
N GLU A 44 -25.56 -2.55 -5.27
CA GLU A 44 -25.87 -3.58 -4.27
C GLU A 44 -24.89 -4.75 -4.39
N ASP A 45 -24.56 -5.18 -5.61
CA ASP A 45 -23.53 -6.21 -5.85
C ASP A 45 -22.17 -5.79 -5.31
N VAL A 46 -21.79 -4.53 -5.55
CA VAL A 46 -20.54 -3.94 -5.08
C VAL A 46 -20.47 -3.92 -3.56
N GLU A 47 -21.55 -3.46 -2.91
CA GLU A 47 -21.62 -3.41 -1.45
C GLU A 47 -21.66 -4.81 -0.83
N ALA A 48 -22.40 -5.75 -1.42
CA ALA A 48 -22.46 -7.15 -0.99
C ALA A 48 -21.08 -7.82 -1.12
N ALA A 49 -20.39 -7.65 -2.24
CA ALA A 49 -19.05 -8.14 -2.45
C ALA A 49 -18.03 -7.54 -1.47
N ARG A 50 -18.15 -6.25 -1.15
CA ARG A 50 -17.30 -5.57 -0.15
C ARG A 50 -17.52 -6.13 1.25
N ARG A 51 -18.78 -6.34 1.65
CA ARG A 51 -19.13 -6.96 2.95
C ARG A 51 -18.60 -8.39 3.02
N GLU A 52 -18.82 -9.18 1.98
CA GLU A 52 -18.32 -10.55 1.87
C GLU A 52 -16.79 -10.60 1.98
N ALA A 53 -16.07 -9.76 1.24
CA ALA A 53 -14.62 -9.71 1.28
C ALA A 53 -14.10 -9.36 2.69
N ASN A 54 -14.72 -8.39 3.36
CA ASN A 54 -14.31 -7.97 4.70
C ASN A 54 -14.62 -9.02 5.79
N ALA A 55 -15.72 -9.75 5.66
CA ALA A 55 -16.13 -10.76 6.62
C ALA A 55 -15.44 -12.12 6.42
N LEU A 56 -15.24 -12.54 5.16
CA LEU A 56 -14.84 -13.90 4.82
C LEU A 56 -13.40 -14.05 4.34
N ALA A 57 -12.77 -12.99 3.82
CA ALA A 57 -11.37 -13.13 3.38
C ALA A 57 -10.45 -13.45 4.57
N ARG A 58 -9.35 -14.13 4.26
CA ARG A 58 -8.37 -14.62 5.23
C ARG A 58 -6.95 -14.35 4.73
N PRO A 59 -6.52 -13.08 4.66
CA PRO A 59 -5.25 -12.69 4.03
C PRO A 59 -4.01 -13.22 4.77
N ARG A 60 -4.15 -13.63 6.04
CA ARG A 60 -3.08 -14.22 6.87
C ARG A 60 -3.22 -15.75 7.02
N GLY A 61 -3.90 -16.42 6.08
CA GLY A 61 -4.16 -17.86 6.11
C GLY A 61 -5.52 -18.22 6.70
N GLY A 62 -6.01 -19.44 6.45
CA GLY A 62 -7.40 -19.86 6.71
C GLY A 62 -7.89 -19.73 8.17
N LEU A 63 -6.97 -19.85 9.14
CA LEU A 63 -7.25 -19.67 10.57
C LEU A 63 -6.96 -18.23 11.07
N GLY A 64 -6.49 -17.35 10.19
CA GLY A 64 -6.20 -15.96 10.52
C GLY A 64 -7.44 -15.09 10.70
N PRO A 65 -7.29 -13.87 11.22
CA PRO A 65 -8.39 -12.93 11.36
C PRO A 65 -8.90 -12.43 10.00
N THR A 66 -10.17 -12.01 9.98
CA THR A 66 -10.80 -11.37 8.83
C THR A 66 -10.28 -9.94 8.66
N PRO A 67 -10.35 -9.32 7.47
CA PRO A 67 -10.05 -7.90 7.31
C PRO A 67 -10.85 -7.00 8.27
N GLU A 68 -12.13 -7.31 8.49
CA GLU A 68 -12.98 -6.57 9.42
C GLU A 68 -12.48 -6.69 10.87
N THR A 69 -12.12 -7.90 11.31
CA THR A 69 -11.56 -8.13 12.64
C THR A 69 -10.25 -7.36 12.81
N LEU A 70 -9.33 -7.47 11.85
CA LEU A 70 -8.06 -6.74 11.85
C LEU A 70 -8.27 -5.24 11.93
N TRP A 71 -9.25 -4.71 11.19
CA TRP A 71 -9.57 -3.30 11.23
C TRP A 71 -10.12 -2.89 12.59
N LYS A 72 -11.09 -3.63 13.15
CA LYS A 72 -11.70 -3.32 14.45
C LYS A 72 -10.71 -3.44 15.61
N SER A 73 -9.80 -4.41 15.56
CA SER A 73 -8.81 -4.65 16.61
C SER A 73 -7.54 -3.80 16.47
N ARG A 74 -7.46 -2.92 15.47
CA ARG A 74 -6.26 -2.11 15.26
C ARG A 74 -6.06 -1.14 16.41
N GLU A 75 -4.84 -1.05 16.90
CA GLU A 75 -4.45 -0.01 17.82
C GLU A 75 -4.38 1.34 17.07
N ARG A 76 -4.91 2.39 17.70
CA ARG A 76 -4.79 3.74 17.14
C ARG A 76 -3.41 4.27 17.49
N VAL A 77 -2.69 4.77 16.48
CA VAL A 77 -1.44 5.49 16.70
C VAL A 77 -1.70 6.70 17.63
N ALA A 78 -0.94 6.79 18.71
CA ALA A 78 -1.05 7.86 19.70
C ALA A 78 -0.77 9.23 19.06
N THR A 79 -1.39 10.29 19.60
CA THR A 79 -1.18 11.66 19.10
C THR A 79 0.28 12.07 19.23
N GLU A 80 0.92 11.76 20.35
CA GLU A 80 2.34 12.06 20.59
C GLU A 80 3.24 11.41 19.53
N SER A 81 3.05 10.12 19.22
CA SER A 81 3.81 9.44 18.16
C SER A 81 3.59 10.08 16.78
N ARG A 82 2.37 10.58 16.50
CA ARG A 82 2.12 11.31 15.24
C ARG A 82 2.86 12.64 15.18
N ASP A 83 2.94 13.35 16.30
CA ASP A 83 3.60 14.65 16.36
C ASP A 83 5.12 14.50 16.29
N GLN A 84 5.69 13.54 17.02
CA GLN A 84 7.09 13.14 16.89
C GLN A 84 7.43 12.73 15.45
N PHE A 85 6.59 11.92 14.82
CA PHE A 85 6.80 11.54 13.42
C PHE A 85 6.76 12.75 12.48
N ARG A 86 5.82 13.69 12.65
CA ARG A 86 5.75 14.91 11.83
C ARG A 86 7.00 15.76 11.95
N GLU A 87 7.52 15.93 13.16
CA GLU A 87 8.76 16.67 13.41
C GLU A 87 9.95 16.01 12.69
N LEU A 88 10.08 14.68 12.78
CA LEU A 88 11.11 13.94 12.06
C LEU A 88 11.01 14.11 10.55
N VAL A 89 9.80 14.12 9.98
CA VAL A 89 9.63 14.35 8.54
C VAL A 89 10.10 15.75 8.13
N GLU A 90 9.78 16.80 8.90
CA GLU A 90 10.27 18.16 8.63
C GLU A 90 11.80 18.25 8.69
N ILE A 91 12.41 17.67 9.74
CA ILE A 91 13.87 17.61 9.90
C ILE A 91 14.52 16.95 8.68
N HIS A 92 14.02 15.77 8.27
CA HIS A 92 14.58 15.03 7.14
C HIS A 92 14.31 15.70 5.80
N ARG A 93 13.20 16.41 5.65
CA ARG A 93 12.89 17.18 4.44
C ARG A 93 13.87 18.34 4.27
N ASN A 94 14.08 19.13 5.32
CA ASN A 94 15.06 20.23 5.31
C ASN A 94 16.48 19.73 5.02
N ARG A 95 16.85 18.60 5.63
CA ARG A 95 18.13 17.95 5.35
C ARG A 95 18.26 17.49 3.90
N ALA A 96 17.22 16.86 3.35
CA ALA A 96 17.21 16.40 1.96
C ALA A 96 17.32 17.58 0.96
N MET A 97 16.64 18.70 1.23
CA MET A 97 16.78 19.91 0.40
C MET A 97 18.20 20.46 0.43
N LYS A 98 18.81 20.54 1.62
CA LYS A 98 20.20 21.01 1.79
C LYS A 98 21.20 20.10 1.07
N GLU A 99 21.03 18.78 1.14
CA GLU A 99 21.88 17.80 0.46
C GLU A 99 21.82 17.92 -1.07
N GLU A 100 20.67 18.32 -1.62
CA GLU A 100 20.47 18.54 -3.06
C GLU A 100 20.79 19.98 -3.50
N GLY A 101 21.27 20.84 -2.60
CA GLY A 101 21.60 22.24 -2.89
C GLY A 101 20.39 23.12 -3.19
N ILE A 102 19.19 22.68 -2.81
CA ILE A 102 17.95 23.41 -3.04
C ILE A 102 17.77 24.47 -1.95
N SER A 103 17.56 25.72 -2.35
CA SER A 103 17.26 26.80 -1.40
C SER A 103 15.92 26.56 -0.70
N PRO A 104 15.86 26.67 0.65
CA PRO A 104 14.60 26.58 1.40
C PRO A 104 13.55 27.63 1.00
N SER A 105 14.00 28.75 0.40
CA SER A 105 13.14 29.85 -0.05
C SER A 105 12.71 29.75 -1.52
N GLY A 106 13.18 28.74 -2.26
CA GLY A 106 12.81 28.52 -3.65
C GLY A 106 11.45 27.84 -3.80
N VAL A 107 10.68 28.22 -4.82
CA VAL A 107 9.48 27.46 -5.20
C VAL A 107 9.95 26.13 -5.83
N LEU A 108 9.71 25.03 -5.15
CA LEU A 108 9.97 23.69 -5.67
C LEU A 108 8.99 23.36 -6.80
N LEU A 109 9.49 22.75 -7.87
CA LEU A 109 8.61 22.06 -8.81
C LEU A 109 7.89 20.92 -8.09
N GLU A 110 6.67 20.61 -8.51
CA GLU A 110 5.86 19.60 -7.84
C GLU A 110 6.57 18.23 -7.77
N GLN A 111 7.29 17.86 -8.84
CA GLN A 111 8.05 16.62 -8.89
C GLN A 111 9.20 16.58 -7.87
N GLU A 112 9.88 17.72 -7.66
CA GLU A 112 10.96 17.87 -6.69
C GLU A 112 10.40 17.78 -5.26
N SER A 113 9.28 18.47 -5.00
CA SER A 113 8.61 18.39 -3.70
C SER A 113 8.18 16.96 -3.35
N ARG A 114 7.60 16.22 -4.32
CA ARG A 114 7.25 14.80 -4.14
C ARG A 114 8.48 13.92 -3.94
N ARG A 115 9.62 14.24 -4.58
CA ARG A 115 10.89 13.53 -4.37
C ARG A 115 11.42 13.77 -2.96
N MET A 116 11.38 15.01 -2.49
CA MET A 116 11.78 15.39 -1.13
C MET A 116 10.91 14.70 -0.08
N ASP A 117 9.59 14.68 -0.28
CA ASP A 117 8.65 13.97 0.60
C ASP A 117 8.99 12.49 0.75
N ARG A 118 9.26 11.79 -0.37
CA ARG A 118 9.61 10.36 -0.32
C ARG A 118 10.89 10.12 0.47
N ILE A 119 11.91 10.96 0.29
CA ILE A 119 13.18 10.84 1.02
C ILE A 119 12.95 11.10 2.51
N ALA A 120 12.26 12.18 2.83
CA ALA A 120 11.96 12.60 4.19
C ALA A 120 11.16 11.54 4.95
N LEU A 121 10.05 11.08 4.36
CA LEU A 121 9.19 10.04 4.94
C LEU A 121 9.96 8.73 5.14
N ARG A 122 10.77 8.30 4.18
CA ARG A 122 11.57 7.08 4.33
C ARG A 122 12.54 7.19 5.52
N ARG A 123 13.27 8.31 5.64
CA ARG A 123 14.22 8.51 6.73
C ARG A 123 13.51 8.63 8.08
N ALA A 124 12.41 9.40 8.13
CA ALA A 124 11.60 9.54 9.33
C ALA A 124 11.01 8.20 9.80
N LEU A 125 10.53 7.35 8.89
CA LEU A 125 10.03 6.01 9.25
C LEU A 125 11.12 5.12 9.86
N VAL A 126 12.37 5.26 9.41
CA VAL A 126 13.51 4.50 9.96
C VAL A 126 13.87 5.03 11.34
N ASP A 127 13.99 6.36 11.49
CA ASP A 127 14.38 6.99 12.75
C ASP A 127 13.29 6.87 13.83
N HIS A 128 12.02 6.90 13.43
CA HIS A 128 10.87 6.67 14.32
C HIS A 128 10.72 5.18 14.70
N GLY A 129 11.40 4.26 14.00
CA GLY A 129 11.36 2.83 14.29
C GLY A 129 10.24 2.04 13.61
N ASP A 130 9.41 2.68 12.77
CA ASP A 130 8.32 2.02 12.03
C ASP A 130 8.80 1.22 10.82
N LEU A 131 9.93 1.60 10.22
CA LEU A 131 10.53 0.91 9.08
C LEU A 131 11.86 0.28 9.47
N LEU A 132 11.83 -1.05 9.60
CA LEU A 132 13.01 -1.86 9.91
C LEU A 132 13.47 -2.62 8.66
N PHE A 133 14.78 -2.66 8.43
CA PHE A 133 15.37 -3.44 7.35
C PHE A 133 15.92 -4.76 7.88
N LYS A 134 15.37 -5.88 7.43
CA LYS A 134 16.01 -7.19 7.62
C LYS A 134 17.00 -7.43 6.49
N ARG A 135 18.29 -7.43 6.79
CA ARG A 135 19.33 -7.86 5.83
C ARG A 135 19.44 -9.38 5.90
N GLY A 136 19.15 -10.04 4.80
CA GLY A 136 19.33 -11.49 4.64
C GLY A 136 19.77 -11.81 3.22
N PRO A 137 20.39 -12.97 2.98
CA PRO A 137 20.70 -13.41 1.63
C PRO A 137 19.39 -13.49 0.82
N ILE A 138 19.36 -12.85 -0.34
CA ILE A 138 18.23 -12.95 -1.27
C ILE A 138 18.27 -14.37 -1.84
N PRO A 139 17.26 -15.23 -1.59
CA PRO A 139 17.23 -16.56 -2.18
C PRO A 139 17.26 -16.42 -3.69
N LEU A 140 18.14 -17.17 -4.35
CA LEU A 140 18.18 -17.22 -5.81
C LEU A 140 16.80 -17.64 -6.32
N GLY A 141 16.27 -16.90 -7.30
CA GLY A 141 14.95 -17.19 -7.86
C GLY A 141 14.89 -18.64 -8.34
N ILE A 142 13.83 -19.34 -7.95
CA ILE A 142 13.52 -20.67 -8.49
C ILE A 142 13.34 -20.49 -9.99
N LYS A 143 14.30 -20.97 -10.79
CA LYS A 143 14.14 -21.01 -12.25
C LYS A 143 13.00 -21.98 -12.53
N SER A 144 11.88 -21.49 -13.05
CA SER A 144 10.86 -22.37 -13.58
C SER A 144 11.48 -23.15 -14.75
N GLN A 145 11.58 -24.47 -14.61
CA GLN A 145 11.85 -25.32 -15.76
C GLN A 145 10.65 -25.21 -16.68
N LYS A 146 10.90 -24.73 -17.90
CA LYS A 146 9.90 -24.68 -18.97
C LYS A 146 9.46 -26.12 -19.23
N THR A 147 8.21 -26.46 -18.93
CA THR A 147 7.63 -27.77 -19.25
C THR A 147 7.73 -27.95 -20.77
N ALA A 148 8.32 -29.06 -21.23
CA ALA A 148 8.33 -29.38 -22.64
C ALA A 148 6.89 -29.58 -23.12
N ASN A 149 6.55 -29.02 -24.28
CA ASN A 149 5.28 -29.31 -24.93
C ASN A 149 5.20 -30.81 -25.18
N ILE A 150 4.15 -31.46 -24.68
CA ILE A 150 3.80 -32.83 -25.06
C ILE A 150 3.29 -32.75 -26.50
N THR A 151 3.99 -33.43 -27.41
CA THR A 151 3.64 -33.56 -28.84
C THR A 151 2.53 -34.59 -29.03
#